data_AF-I8TDM0-F1
#
_entry.id   AF-I8TDM0-F1
#
_cell.length_a   1.000
_cell.length_b   1.000
_cell.length_c   1.000
_cell.angle_alpha   90.00
_cell.angle_beta   90.00
_cell.angle_gamma   90.00
#
_symmetry.space_group_name_H-M   'P 1'
#
loop_
_entity.id
_entity.type
_entity.pdbx_description
1 polymer ?
#
loop_
_entity_poly.entity_id
_entity_poly.type
_entity_poly.pdbx_seq_one_letter_code
_entity_poly.pdbx_strand_id
1 'polypeptide(L)'
;MIDAYNSGATATESYYDELTAYAQELKEEAERHIREGLTEDELELFDLLKKDSLTQDETQRVKLAAKHLLKRLVEEEPKVLIQNWHQSAQTKEQVRAEIARVLDEDLPNSYERAIFKQKCDNVFDLALGYAMGGRRWAAA
;
A
#
# COMPACT_ATOMS: atom_id res chain seq x y z
N MET A 1 -26.64 -27.34 -38.85
CA MET A 1 -27.23 -26.48 -37.81
C MET A 1 -26.96 -27.12 -36.45
N ILE A 2 -25.79 -26.85 -35.86
CA ILE A 2 -25.44 -27.15 -34.45
C ILE A 2 -24.57 -26.00 -33.86
N ASP A 3 -23.93 -25.16 -34.69
CA ASP A 3 -22.98 -24.15 -34.19
C ASP A 3 -23.57 -23.01 -33.34
N ALA A 4 -24.83 -22.62 -33.54
CA ALA A 4 -25.42 -21.48 -32.82
C ALA A 4 -25.86 -21.80 -31.38
N TYR A 5 -26.02 -23.08 -31.02
CA TYR A 5 -26.46 -23.49 -29.68
C TYR A 5 -25.26 -23.66 -28.73
N ASN A 6 -24.09 -24.04 -29.24
CA ASN A 6 -22.87 -24.11 -28.45
C ASN A 6 -22.30 -22.72 -28.13
N SER A 7 -22.41 -21.73 -29.03
CA SER A 7 -21.83 -20.40 -28.79
C SER A 7 -22.47 -19.63 -27.63
N GLY A 8 -23.77 -19.82 -27.37
CA GLY A 8 -24.47 -19.18 -26.25
C GLY A 8 -24.26 -19.88 -24.91
N ALA A 9 -24.23 -21.22 -24.90
CA ALA A 9 -23.95 -22.01 -23.71
C ALA A 9 -22.49 -21.86 -23.25
N THR A 10 -21.52 -21.94 -24.17
CA THR A 10 -20.09 -21.78 -23.86
C THR A 10 -19.74 -20.36 -23.41
N ALA A 11 -20.39 -19.33 -23.96
CA ALA A 11 -20.19 -17.94 -23.50
C ALA A 11 -20.74 -17.70 -22.08
N THR A 12 -21.84 -18.37 -21.71
CA THR A 12 -22.44 -18.22 -20.38
C THR A 12 -21.66 -19.01 -19.32
N GLU A 13 -21.18 -20.22 -19.65
CA GLU A 13 -20.29 -21.00 -18.79
C GLU A 13 -18.95 -20.28 -18.55
N SER A 14 -18.33 -19.76 -19.62
CA SER A 14 -17.07 -18.97 -19.52
C SER A 14 -17.22 -17.75 -18.61
N TYR A 15 -18.35 -17.03 -18.69
CA TYR A 15 -18.61 -15.86 -17.86
C TYR A 15 -18.80 -16.21 -16.38
N TYR A 16 -19.47 -17.33 -16.09
CA TYR A 16 -19.62 -17.81 -14.73
C TYR A 16 -18.28 -18.23 -14.12
N ASP A 17 -17.42 -18.87 -14.91
CA ASP A 17 -16.07 -19.24 -14.49
C ASP A 17 -15.20 -18.00 -14.21
N GLU A 18 -15.27 -16.97 -15.06
CA GLU A 18 -14.59 -15.68 -14.84
C GLU A 18 -15.03 -15.00 -13.53
N LEU A 19 -16.35 -14.94 -13.27
CA LEU A 19 -16.86 -14.36 -12.03
C LEU A 19 -16.42 -15.15 -10.80
N THR A 20 -16.39 -16.48 -10.91
CA THR A 20 -15.95 -17.37 -9.83
C THR A 20 -14.45 -17.18 -9.54
N ALA A 21 -13.63 -17.10 -10.58
CA ALA A 21 -12.21 -16.81 -10.47
C ALA A 21 -11.97 -15.45 -9.81
N TYR A 22 -12.68 -14.40 -10.26
CA TYR A 22 -12.58 -13.07 -9.68
C TYR A 22 -13.00 -13.03 -8.20
N ALA A 23 -14.09 -13.72 -7.83
CA ALA A 23 -14.52 -13.81 -6.44
C ALA A 23 -13.46 -14.51 -5.56
N GLN A 24 -12.78 -15.52 -6.10
CA GLN A 24 -11.68 -16.20 -5.43
C GLN A 24 -10.46 -15.28 -5.26
N GLU A 25 -10.08 -14.51 -6.29
CA GLU A 25 -9.02 -13.51 -6.22
C GLU A 25 -9.31 -12.44 -5.15
N LEU A 26 -10.55 -11.92 -5.10
CA LEU A 26 -10.98 -10.96 -4.08
C LEU A 26 -10.86 -11.52 -2.66
N LYS A 27 -11.22 -12.79 -2.48
CA LYS A 27 -11.08 -13.47 -1.18
C LYS A 27 -9.61 -13.60 -0.79
N GLU A 28 -8.76 -13.99 -1.73
CA GLU A 28 -7.31 -14.12 -1.49
C GLU A 28 -6.66 -12.79 -1.15
N GLU A 29 -7.10 -11.71 -1.80
CA GLU A 29 -6.65 -10.35 -1.51
C GLU A 29 -7.10 -9.90 -0.12
N ALA A 30 -8.37 -10.13 0.25
CA ALA A 30 -8.90 -9.81 1.57
C ALA A 30 -8.14 -10.53 2.70
N GLU A 31 -7.70 -11.76 2.47
CA GLU A 31 -6.93 -12.56 3.43
C GLU A 31 -5.41 -12.31 3.35
N ARG A 32 -4.92 -11.52 2.37
CA ARG A 32 -3.48 -11.33 2.15
C ARG A 32 -2.80 -10.69 3.35
N HIS A 33 -3.42 -9.71 4.00
CA HIS A 33 -2.84 -9.03 5.17
C HIS A 33 -2.53 -10.03 6.30
N ILE A 34 -3.42 -11.01 6.52
CA ILE A 34 -3.23 -12.10 7.49
C ILE A 34 -2.03 -12.97 7.11
N ARG A 35 -1.95 -13.41 5.85
CA ARG A 35 -0.83 -14.23 5.34
C ARG A 35 0.51 -13.51 5.43
N GLU A 36 0.51 -12.21 5.17
CA GLU A 36 1.71 -11.38 5.22
C GLU A 36 2.09 -10.96 6.64
N GLY A 37 1.21 -11.17 7.62
CA GLY A 37 1.40 -10.80 9.03
C GLY A 37 1.35 -9.29 9.25
N LEU A 38 0.50 -8.59 8.49
CA LEU A 38 0.33 -7.14 8.44
C LEU A 38 -1.12 -6.76 8.76
N THR A 39 -1.34 -5.55 9.28
CA THR A 39 -2.68 -4.92 9.21
C THR A 39 -2.99 -4.50 7.77
N GLU A 40 -4.23 -4.12 7.48
CA GLU A 40 -4.59 -3.61 6.13
C GLU A 40 -3.81 -2.33 5.77
N ASP A 41 -3.60 -1.44 6.73
CA ASP A 41 -2.84 -0.20 6.54
C ASP A 41 -1.35 -0.48 6.32
N GLU A 42 -0.79 -1.43 7.07
CA GLU A 42 0.59 -1.87 6.90
C GLU A 42 0.80 -2.60 5.57
N LEU A 43 -0.20 -3.37 5.11
CA LEU A 43 -0.16 -4.04 3.81
C LEU A 43 -0.19 -3.05 2.66
N GLU A 44 -1.02 -2.01 2.75
CA GLU A 44 -1.07 -0.95 1.74
C GLU A 44 0.28 -0.21 1.64
N LEU A 45 0.91 0.11 2.77
CA LEU A 45 2.26 0.67 2.78
C LEU A 45 3.28 -0.31 2.20
N PHE A 46 3.21 -1.59 2.58
CA PHE A 46 4.11 -2.60 2.04
C PHE A 46 4.02 -2.67 0.50
N ASP A 47 2.82 -2.66 -0.07
CA ASP A 47 2.62 -2.68 -1.52
C ASP A 47 3.17 -1.44 -2.21
N LEU A 48 2.97 -0.26 -1.60
CA LEU A 48 3.56 0.98 -2.10
C LEU A 48 5.09 0.92 -2.10
N LEU A 49 5.69 0.34 -1.06
CA LEU A 49 7.14 0.25 -0.89
C LEU A 49 7.77 -0.87 -1.71
N LYS A 50 7.04 -1.95 -2.04
CA LYS A 50 7.56 -3.09 -2.80
C LYS A 50 8.10 -2.69 -4.17
N LYS A 51 9.18 -3.35 -4.61
CA LYS A 51 9.71 -3.26 -5.99
C LYS A 51 9.70 -4.64 -6.66
N ASP A 52 9.88 -4.68 -7.97
CA ASP A 52 9.71 -5.88 -8.81
C ASP A 52 10.58 -7.08 -8.41
N SER A 53 11.71 -6.84 -7.75
CA SER A 53 12.63 -7.90 -7.32
C SER A 53 13.12 -7.63 -5.91
N LEU A 54 12.53 -8.35 -4.96
CA LEU A 54 12.97 -8.42 -3.57
C LEU A 54 13.38 -9.86 -3.27
N THR A 55 14.52 -10.02 -2.60
CA THR A 55 14.84 -11.29 -1.93
C THR A 55 13.89 -11.51 -0.74
N GLN A 56 13.90 -12.71 -0.16
CA GLN A 56 13.10 -12.99 1.04
C GLN A 56 13.48 -12.08 2.22
N ASP A 57 14.78 -11.83 2.41
CA ASP A 57 15.29 -10.93 3.46
C ASP A 57 14.83 -9.48 3.22
N GLU A 58 14.99 -8.99 1.99
CA GLU A 58 14.53 -7.65 1.63
C GLU A 58 13.01 -7.51 1.77
N THR A 59 12.25 -8.54 1.41
CA THR A 59 10.80 -8.56 1.61
C THR A 59 10.45 -8.38 3.08
N GLN A 60 11.12 -9.12 3.97
CA GLN A 60 10.91 -8.99 5.41
C GLN A 60 11.29 -7.60 5.91
N ARG A 61 12.40 -7.02 5.42
CA ARG A 61 12.79 -5.65 5.76
C ARG A 61 11.77 -4.61 5.30
N VAL A 62 11.22 -4.75 4.09
CA VAL A 62 10.21 -3.82 3.57
C VAL A 62 8.91 -3.91 4.38
N LYS A 63 8.52 -5.11 4.83
CA LYS A 63 7.39 -5.25 5.78
C LYS A 63 7.65 -4.51 7.09
N LEU A 64 8.84 -4.69 7.67
CA LEU A 64 9.19 -4.01 8.92
C LEU A 64 9.23 -2.49 8.73
N ALA A 65 9.74 -2.00 7.60
CA ALA A 65 9.71 -0.58 7.23
C ALA A 65 8.27 -0.05 7.17
N ALA A 66 7.34 -0.79 6.57
CA ALA A 66 5.93 -0.40 6.50
C ALA A 66 5.31 -0.26 7.91
N LYS A 67 5.57 -1.22 8.80
CA LYS A 67 5.11 -1.18 10.20
C LYS A 67 5.68 0.01 10.96
N HIS A 68 7.00 0.20 10.89
CA HIS A 68 7.67 1.28 11.60
C HIS A 68 7.22 2.64 11.09
N LEU A 69 7.09 2.81 9.77
CA LEU A 69 6.61 4.04 9.17
C LEU A 69 5.20 4.40 9.63
N LEU A 70 4.25 3.45 9.58
CA LEU A 70 2.88 3.70 10.02
C LEU A 70 2.86 4.14 11.49
N LYS A 71 3.53 3.37 12.34
CA LYS A 71 3.65 3.65 13.76
C LYS A 71 4.25 5.05 14.01
N ARG A 72 5.35 5.39 13.33
CA ARG A 72 6.02 6.69 13.48
C ARG A 72 5.13 7.86 13.07
N LEU A 73 4.38 7.69 11.98
CA LEU A 73 3.53 8.75 11.44
C LEU A 73 2.27 9.01 12.28
N VAL A 74 1.67 7.93 12.84
CA VAL A 74 0.33 7.97 13.43
C VAL A 74 0.33 7.81 14.95
N GLU A 75 1.20 6.97 15.50
CA GLU A 75 1.15 6.54 16.91
C GLU A 75 2.18 7.24 17.80
N GLU A 76 3.40 7.47 17.29
CA GLU A 76 4.51 8.00 18.10
C GLU A 76 4.43 9.51 18.32
N GLU A 77 4.93 9.94 19.49
CA GLU A 77 4.96 11.36 19.89
C GLU A 77 6.35 12.00 19.66
N PRO A 78 6.42 13.24 19.14
CA PRO A 78 5.28 14.04 18.68
C PRO A 78 4.68 13.49 17.38
N LYS A 79 3.35 13.49 17.32
CA LYS A 79 2.61 13.05 16.12
C LYS A 79 3.01 13.86 14.90
N VAL A 80 3.26 13.16 13.81
CA VAL A 80 3.66 13.75 12.53
C VAL A 80 2.42 14.14 11.74
N LEU A 81 1.44 13.23 11.65
CA LEU A 81 0.16 13.48 11.01
C LEU A 81 -0.81 14.11 12.01
N ILE A 82 -0.64 15.40 12.28
CA ILE A 82 -1.56 16.20 13.11
C ILE A 82 -2.75 16.73 12.30
N GLN A 83 -3.79 17.23 12.97
CA GLN A 83 -4.98 17.75 12.29
C GLN A 83 -4.58 18.86 11.31
N ASN A 84 -5.12 18.82 10.09
CA ASN A 84 -4.86 19.82 9.05
C ASN A 84 -3.38 19.99 8.65
N TRP A 85 -2.50 19.01 8.92
CA TRP A 85 -1.09 19.05 8.47
C TRP A 85 -0.96 19.28 6.95
N HIS A 86 -1.96 18.87 6.18
CA HIS A 86 -2.01 19.03 4.72
C HIS A 86 -2.36 20.47 4.26
N GLN A 87 -2.58 21.42 5.16
CA GLN A 87 -2.94 22.80 4.78
C GLN A 87 -1.72 23.71 4.58
N SER A 88 -0.66 23.52 5.37
CA SER A 88 0.56 24.35 5.28
C SER A 88 1.68 23.63 4.53
N ALA A 89 2.47 24.39 3.78
CA ALA A 89 3.69 23.88 3.13
C ALA A 89 4.71 23.38 4.16
N GLN A 90 4.80 24.03 5.33
CA GLN A 90 5.75 23.68 6.37
C GLN A 90 5.47 22.29 6.96
N THR A 91 4.21 22.02 7.32
CA THR A 91 3.80 20.73 7.87
C THR A 91 3.85 19.62 6.82
N LYS A 92 3.56 19.93 5.55
CA LYS A 92 3.79 18.98 4.45
C LYS A 92 5.27 18.59 4.33
N GLU A 93 6.16 19.56 4.41
CA GLU A 93 7.60 19.29 4.33
C GLU A 93 8.10 18.46 5.52
N GLN A 94 7.57 18.72 6.73
CA GLN A 94 7.85 17.88 7.89
C GLN A 94 7.43 16.42 7.69
N VAL A 95 6.23 16.19 7.14
CA VAL A 95 5.76 14.83 6.82
C VAL A 95 6.65 14.18 5.76
N ARG A 96 7.01 14.89 4.68
CA ARG A 96 7.93 14.37 3.66
C ARG A 96 9.29 13.99 4.24
N ALA A 97 9.85 14.87 5.08
CA ALA A 97 11.13 14.65 5.72
C ALA A 97 11.10 13.43 6.65
N GLU A 98 10.03 13.26 7.43
CA GLU A 98 9.89 12.12 8.32
C GLU A 98 9.73 10.80 7.55
N ILE A 99 8.92 10.79 6.49
CA ILE A 99 8.79 9.62 5.59
C ILE A 99 10.16 9.23 5.04
N ALA A 100 10.89 10.21 4.49
CA ALA A 100 12.22 9.96 3.93
C ALA A 100 13.19 9.46 5.01
N ARG A 101 13.17 10.05 6.21
CA ARG A 101 14.05 9.64 7.31
C ARG A 101 13.83 8.18 7.71
N VAL A 102 12.58 7.78 7.94
CA VAL A 102 12.25 6.41 8.36
C VAL A 102 12.56 5.40 7.26
N LEU A 103 12.19 5.72 6.02
CA LEU A 103 12.44 4.82 4.90
C LEU A 103 13.94 4.66 4.61
N ASP A 104 14.75 5.71 4.77
CA ASP A 104 16.21 5.63 4.59
C ASP A 104 16.86 4.73 5.64
N GLU A 105 16.33 4.73 6.86
CA GLU A 105 16.78 3.88 7.96
C GLU A 105 16.43 2.40 7.73
N ASP A 106 15.21 2.11 7.26
CA ASP A 106 14.69 0.74 7.27
C ASP A 106 14.81 0.01 5.92
N LEU A 107 14.67 0.72 4.80
CA LEU A 107 14.63 0.08 3.49
C LEU A 107 15.99 -0.54 3.12
N PRO A 108 15.99 -1.64 2.35
CA PRO A 108 17.23 -2.24 1.85
C PRO A 108 18.06 -1.27 0.99
N ASN A 109 19.39 -1.38 1.07
CA ASN A 109 20.34 -0.60 0.26
C ASN A 109 20.15 -0.79 -1.27
N SER A 110 19.38 -1.79 -1.68
CA SER A 110 19.03 -2.02 -3.08
C SER A 110 17.95 -1.06 -3.60
N TYR A 111 17.45 -0.15 -2.76
CA TYR A 111 16.61 0.97 -3.15
C TYR A 111 17.48 2.13 -3.60
N GLU A 112 17.82 2.14 -4.88
CA GLU A 112 18.55 3.25 -5.48
C GLU A 112 17.76 4.57 -5.35
N ARG A 113 18.48 5.69 -5.39
CA ARG A 113 17.94 7.04 -5.15
C ARG A 113 16.64 7.33 -5.90
N ALA A 114 16.53 6.89 -7.16
CA ALA A 114 15.34 7.12 -7.98
C ALA A 114 14.11 6.35 -7.43
N ILE A 115 14.27 5.05 -7.15
CA ILE A 115 13.21 4.21 -6.59
C ILE A 115 12.87 4.69 -5.17
N PHE A 116 13.87 4.98 -4.36
CA PHE A 116 13.68 5.50 -3.01
C PHE A 116 12.81 6.77 -2.98
N LYS A 117 13.16 7.76 -3.82
CA LYS A 117 12.39 8.99 -3.94
C LYS A 117 10.95 8.72 -4.39
N GLN A 118 10.77 7.85 -5.39
CA GLN A 118 9.45 7.46 -5.85
C GLN A 118 8.61 6.83 -4.73
N LYS A 119 9.22 5.97 -3.89
CA LYS A 119 8.52 5.35 -2.76
C LYS A 119 8.12 6.37 -1.71
N CYS A 120 9.00 7.31 -1.38
CA CYS A 120 8.67 8.41 -0.47
C CYS A 120 7.51 9.26 -1.00
N ASP A 121 7.54 9.60 -2.29
CA ASP A 121 6.50 10.40 -2.95
C ASP A 121 5.15 9.66 -2.93
N ASN A 122 5.13 8.36 -3.25
CA ASN A 122 3.91 7.54 -3.22
C ASN A 122 3.27 7.48 -1.82
N VAL A 123 4.09 7.26 -0.77
CA VAL A 123 3.60 7.23 0.61
C VAL A 123 3.05 8.59 1.02
N PHE A 124 3.75 9.67 0.66
CA PHE A 124 3.28 11.02 0.94
C PHE A 124 1.93 11.30 0.25
N ASP A 125 1.80 10.93 -1.01
CA ASP A 125 0.57 11.14 -1.78
C ASP A 125 -0.60 10.34 -1.21
N LEU A 126 -0.36 9.12 -0.73
CA LEU A 126 -1.36 8.31 -0.01
C LEU A 126 -1.82 9.03 1.27
N ALA A 127 -0.86 9.42 2.13
CA ALA A 127 -1.16 10.11 3.38
C ALA A 127 -1.91 11.43 3.13
N LEU A 128 -1.52 12.19 2.10
CA LEU A 128 -2.19 13.42 1.69
C LEU A 128 -3.63 13.13 1.23
N GLY A 129 -3.82 12.10 0.41
CA GLY A 129 -5.14 11.64 -0.04
C GLY A 129 -6.08 11.30 1.11
N TYR A 130 -5.57 10.64 2.15
CA TYR A 130 -6.36 10.36 3.34
C TYR A 130 -6.68 11.59 4.19
N ALA A 131 -5.70 12.48 4.36
CA ALA A 131 -5.90 13.72 5.10
C ALA A 131 -6.96 14.61 4.45
N MET A 132 -6.99 14.69 3.11
CA MET A 132 -8.02 15.44 2.37
C MET A 132 -9.39 14.74 2.36
N GLY A 133 -9.40 13.41 2.36
CA GLY A 133 -10.64 12.61 2.38
C GLY A 133 -11.29 12.46 3.75
N GLY A 134 -10.63 12.92 4.83
CA GLY A 134 -11.07 12.67 6.20
C GLY A 134 -11.13 11.18 6.55
N ARG A 135 -10.23 10.37 5.97
CA ARG A 135 -10.17 8.91 6.13
C ARG A 135 -8.98 8.50 7.02
N ARG A 136 -8.70 7.19 7.08
CA ARG A 136 -7.59 6.53 7.81
C ARG A 136 -6.32 7.39 7.92
N TRP A 137 -5.65 7.39 9.06
CA TRP A 137 -4.43 8.20 9.36
C TRP A 137 -4.62 9.71 9.45
N ALA A 138 -5.79 10.26 9.08
CA ALA A 138 -6.13 11.63 9.45
C ALA A 138 -6.14 11.72 10.99
N ALA A 139 -5.48 12.75 11.55
CA ALA A 139 -5.53 12.99 12.98
C ALA A 139 -6.98 13.13 13.42
N ALA A 140 -7.39 12.29 14.37
CA ALA A 140 -8.68 12.40 15.05
C ALA A 140 -8.76 13.69 15.89
#